data_AF-A0A971RRH5-F1
#
_entry.id   AF-A0A971RRH5-F1
#
_cell.length_a   1.000
_cell.length_b   1.000
_cell.length_c   1.000
_cell.angle_alpha   90.00
_cell.angle_beta   90.00
_cell.angle_gamma   90.00
#
_symmetry.space_group_name_H-M   'P 1'
#
loop_
_entity.id
_entity.type
_entity.pdbx_description
1 polymer ?
#
loop_
_entity_poly.entity_id
_entity_poly.type
_entity_poly.pdbx_seq_one_letter_code
_entity_poly.pdbx_strand_id
1 'polypeptide(L)'
;VMTSGILFFLLTLTNVREAIVNGIPHSLKMAVTTGIGLFIALLGFQNAGIIAYDAGANAFVLGNLRDPNTLLALFGLVFTSVLVVRQIKGALLWGILGTTVVGMAAGLVDLPTGISSFISTPPSVAPTAFKFIDGFKDMFASVGIGFIPLVFSFGFVDLFDSIGTFVGVASKANMLDENGNLPRANKALMADAIGTMAGAALGTSTVTTFVESAAGVAEGGRTGLTAVVTGLLFIASLFLAPLAFMIPGAATAPILIIVGVFMMEPVTKINFADYLEAIPAFLTIAMMPFSYSIADGIVWGMLAYTGLRLFTGRHKEVSLTMYILSALFIAWLIWS
;
A
#
# COMPACT_ATOMS: atom_id res chain seq x y z
N VAL A 1 -5.48 -0.06 -13.51
CA VAL A 1 -5.67 1.23 -12.80
C VAL A 1 -6.82 2.05 -13.37
N MET A 2 -6.78 2.57 -14.61
CA MET A 2 -7.91 3.40 -15.13
C MET A 2 -9.26 2.67 -15.08
N THR A 3 -9.32 1.43 -15.59
CA THR A 3 -10.55 0.63 -15.58
C THR A 3 -11.04 0.30 -14.17
N SER A 4 -10.12 0.02 -13.22
CA SER A 4 -10.49 -0.20 -11.81
C SER A 4 -11.02 1.08 -11.17
N GLY A 5 -10.39 2.22 -11.43
CA GLY A 5 -10.86 3.54 -10.97
C GLY A 5 -12.26 3.88 -11.46
N ILE A 6 -12.57 3.65 -12.75
CA ILE A 6 -13.92 3.84 -13.30
C ILE A 6 -14.93 2.90 -12.65
N LEU A 7 -14.57 1.62 -12.51
CA LEU A 7 -15.42 0.64 -11.82
C LEU A 7 -15.72 1.10 -10.39
N PHE A 8 -14.72 1.56 -9.64
CA PHE A 8 -14.92 2.03 -8.27
C PHE A 8 -15.68 3.33 -8.17
N PHE A 9 -15.49 4.25 -9.11
CA PHE A 9 -16.31 5.43 -9.22
C PHE A 9 -17.79 5.04 -9.35
N LEU A 10 -18.11 4.11 -10.26
CA LEU A 10 -19.48 3.60 -10.45
C LEU A 10 -20.03 2.85 -9.22
N LEU A 11 -19.22 1.98 -8.61
CA LEU A 11 -19.61 1.24 -7.39
C LEU A 11 -19.79 2.16 -6.18
N THR A 12 -19.09 3.29 -6.14
CA THR A 12 -19.24 4.28 -5.06
C THR A 12 -20.52 5.10 -5.25
N LEU A 13 -20.89 5.44 -6.49
CA LEU A 13 -22.18 6.08 -6.81
C LEU A 13 -23.38 5.22 -6.39
N THR A 14 -23.27 3.89 -6.48
CA THR A 14 -24.33 2.95 -6.12
C THR A 14 -24.31 2.51 -4.65
N ASN A 15 -23.47 3.11 -3.80
CA ASN A 15 -23.24 2.75 -2.39
C ASN A 15 -22.74 1.31 -2.14
N VAL A 16 -22.44 0.55 -3.20
CA VAL A 16 -21.94 -0.83 -3.09
C VAL A 16 -20.59 -0.86 -2.38
N ARG A 17 -19.71 0.10 -2.67
CA ARG A 17 -18.37 0.17 -2.04
C ARG A 17 -18.46 0.38 -0.52
N GLU A 18 -19.39 1.21 -0.05
CA GLU A 18 -19.64 1.40 1.38
C GLU A 18 -20.24 0.16 2.04
N ALA A 19 -21.16 -0.53 1.37
CA ALA A 19 -21.70 -1.80 1.85
C ALA A 19 -20.63 -2.90 1.96
N ILE A 20 -19.64 -2.91 1.04
CA ILE A 20 -18.48 -3.80 1.12
C ILE A 20 -17.65 -3.46 2.37
N VAL A 21 -17.28 -2.19 2.56
CA VAL A 21 -16.50 -1.74 3.72
C VAL A 21 -17.18 -2.09 5.03
N ASN A 22 -18.46 -1.78 5.17
CA ASN A 22 -19.20 -2.00 6.41
C ASN A 22 -19.49 -3.48 6.64
N GLY A 23 -19.54 -4.29 5.59
CA GLY A 23 -19.73 -5.74 5.67
C GLY A 23 -18.49 -6.50 6.15
N ILE A 24 -17.29 -5.93 6.01
CA ILE A 24 -16.03 -6.56 6.43
C ILE A 24 -15.87 -6.37 7.95
N PRO A 25 -15.58 -7.46 8.69
CA PRO A 25 -15.36 -7.43 10.13
C PRO A 25 -14.12 -6.62 10.51
N HIS A 26 -14.15 -6.04 11.71
CA HIS A 26 -13.08 -5.19 12.21
C HIS A 26 -11.71 -5.89 12.23
N SER A 27 -11.67 -7.15 12.67
CA SER A 27 -10.47 -7.99 12.69
C SER A 27 -9.79 -8.08 11.32
N LEU A 28 -10.55 -8.37 10.26
CA LEU A 28 -10.02 -8.44 8.90
C LEU A 28 -9.57 -7.08 8.40
N LYS A 29 -10.28 -5.98 8.71
CA LYS A 29 -9.83 -4.63 8.33
C LYS A 29 -8.44 -4.33 8.91
N MET A 30 -8.23 -4.65 10.19
CA MET A 30 -6.94 -4.48 10.86
C MET A 30 -5.87 -5.44 10.32
N ALA A 31 -6.26 -6.68 10.00
CA ALA A 31 -5.38 -7.67 9.41
C ALA A 31 -4.93 -7.27 8.00
N VAL A 32 -5.80 -6.66 7.19
CA VAL A 32 -5.45 -6.14 5.86
C VAL A 32 -4.38 -5.05 5.97
N THR A 33 -4.57 -4.04 6.83
CA THR A 33 -3.54 -3.01 7.06
C THR A 33 -2.21 -3.62 7.50
N THR A 34 -2.26 -4.57 8.44
CA THR A 34 -1.08 -5.25 8.99
C THR A 34 -0.36 -6.06 7.92
N GLY A 35 -1.10 -6.83 7.11
CA GLY A 35 -0.55 -7.63 6.02
C GLY A 35 0.10 -6.78 4.92
N ILE A 36 -0.52 -5.66 4.54
CA ILE A 36 0.07 -4.71 3.58
C ILE A 36 1.38 -4.14 4.14
N GLY A 37 1.41 -3.80 5.44
CA GLY A 37 2.63 -3.37 6.12
C GLY A 37 3.77 -4.39 6.03
N LEU A 38 3.45 -5.66 6.27
CA LEU A 38 4.42 -6.75 6.19
C LEU A 38 4.89 -6.99 4.75
N PHE A 39 4.00 -6.87 3.76
CA PHE A 39 4.35 -6.96 2.34
C PHE A 39 5.27 -5.82 1.90
N ILE A 40 4.97 -4.57 2.28
CA ILE A 40 5.84 -3.41 2.00
C ILE A 40 7.21 -3.57 2.68
N ALA A 41 7.25 -4.09 3.91
CA ALA A 41 8.51 -4.38 4.58
C ALA A 41 9.34 -5.43 3.82
N LEU A 42 8.71 -6.50 3.31
CA LEU A 42 9.37 -7.50 2.47
C LEU A 42 10.00 -6.86 1.22
N LEU A 43 9.26 -5.99 0.53
CA LEU A 43 9.78 -5.23 -0.62
C LEU A 43 10.96 -4.34 -0.20
N GLY A 44 10.89 -3.72 0.97
CA GLY A 44 11.99 -2.95 1.56
C GLY A 44 13.24 -3.80 1.81
N PHE A 45 13.08 -4.99 2.40
CA PHE A 45 14.20 -5.91 2.61
C PHE A 45 14.82 -6.41 1.31
N GLN A 46 14.00 -6.66 0.27
CA GLN A 46 14.48 -7.05 -1.04
C GLN A 46 15.21 -5.92 -1.77
N ASN A 47 14.65 -4.71 -1.76
CA ASN A 47 15.28 -3.53 -2.35
C ASN A 47 16.58 -3.13 -1.65
N ALA A 48 16.71 -3.44 -0.35
CA ALA A 48 17.94 -3.27 0.41
C ALA A 48 18.98 -4.38 0.13
N GLY A 49 18.60 -5.46 -0.57
CA GLY A 49 19.45 -6.65 -0.74
C GLY A 49 19.68 -7.44 0.55
N ILE A 50 18.88 -7.20 1.60
CA ILE A 50 18.95 -7.93 2.87
C ILE A 50 18.31 -9.31 2.71
N ILE A 51 17.18 -9.36 2.00
CA ILE A 51 16.50 -10.61 1.63
C ILE A 51 16.59 -10.77 0.11
N ALA A 52 16.97 -11.95 -0.37
CA ALA A 52 16.99 -12.28 -1.78
C ALA A 52 16.16 -13.54 -2.04
N TYR A 53 15.60 -13.66 -3.24
CA TYR A 53 14.97 -14.89 -3.68
C TYR A 53 15.99 -15.78 -4.39
N ASP A 54 16.27 -16.95 -3.85
CA ASP A 54 17.12 -17.95 -4.48
C ASP A 54 16.25 -18.89 -5.32
N ALA A 55 16.39 -18.79 -6.64
CA ALA A 55 15.64 -19.62 -7.59
C ALA A 55 16.03 -21.11 -7.54
N GLY A 56 17.26 -21.45 -7.14
CA GLY A 56 17.74 -22.82 -7.02
C GLY A 56 17.23 -23.50 -5.76
N ALA A 57 17.14 -22.76 -4.65
CA ALA A 57 16.53 -23.23 -3.40
C ALA A 57 15.00 -23.06 -3.35
N ASN A 58 14.42 -22.31 -4.31
CA ASN A 58 13.02 -21.93 -4.36
C ASN A 58 12.53 -21.31 -3.04
N ALA A 59 13.38 -20.44 -2.46
CA ALA A 59 13.19 -19.92 -1.12
C ALA A 59 13.80 -18.51 -0.96
N PHE A 60 13.27 -17.77 0.01
CA PHE A 60 13.90 -16.54 0.47
C PHE A 60 15.13 -16.87 1.31
N VAL A 61 16.26 -16.27 0.94
CA VAL A 61 17.54 -16.40 1.63
C VAL A 61 18.04 -15.04 2.07
N LEU A 62 19.01 -15.03 2.98
CA LEU A 62 19.74 -13.83 3.31
C LEU A 62 20.56 -13.39 2.10
N GLY A 63 20.43 -12.14 1.69
CA GLY A 63 21.21 -11.57 0.58
C GLY A 63 22.68 -11.36 0.96
N ASN A 64 23.46 -10.80 0.03
CA ASN A 64 24.87 -10.53 0.25
C ASN A 64 25.05 -9.30 1.17
N LEU A 65 25.15 -9.54 2.48
CA LEU A 65 25.36 -8.47 3.46
C LEU A 65 26.73 -7.77 3.34
N ARG A 66 27.64 -8.28 2.52
CA ARG A 66 28.92 -7.60 2.22
C ARG A 66 28.82 -6.65 1.04
N ASP A 67 27.70 -6.64 0.32
CA ASP A 67 27.50 -5.70 -0.77
C ASP A 67 27.47 -4.26 -0.23
N PRO A 68 28.22 -3.32 -0.83
CA PRO A 68 28.25 -1.94 -0.39
C PRO A 68 26.86 -1.26 -0.34
N ASN A 69 25.95 -1.59 -1.27
CA ASN A 69 24.60 -1.00 -1.26
C ASN A 69 23.75 -1.59 -0.13
N THR A 70 23.90 -2.87 0.17
CA THR A 70 23.21 -3.50 1.32
C THR A 70 23.72 -2.95 2.64
N LEU A 71 25.03 -2.72 2.78
CA LEU A 71 25.61 -2.05 3.95
C LEU A 71 25.09 -0.62 4.11
N LEU A 72 24.97 0.13 3.00
CA LEU A 72 24.40 1.47 3.01
C LEU A 72 22.92 1.45 3.45
N ALA A 73 22.14 0.48 2.96
CA ALA A 73 20.75 0.31 3.36
C ALA A 73 20.62 -0.08 4.84
N LEU A 74 21.48 -0.97 5.36
CA LEU A 74 21.54 -1.32 6.77
C LEU A 74 21.87 -0.11 7.65
N PHE A 75 22.86 0.70 7.23
CA PHE A 75 23.15 1.98 7.88
C PHE A 75 21.92 2.88 7.87
N GLY A 76 21.27 3.06 6.72
CA GLY A 76 20.08 3.89 6.59
C GLY A 76 18.91 3.42 7.46
N LEU A 77 18.75 2.10 7.62
CA LEU A 77 17.76 1.50 8.51
C LEU A 77 18.03 1.83 9.97
N VAL A 78 19.26 1.62 10.44
CA VAL A 78 19.65 1.96 11.82
C VAL A 78 19.52 3.46 12.06
N PHE A 79 20.04 4.28 11.14
CA PHE A 79 20.00 5.73 11.24
C PHE A 79 18.57 6.26 11.31
N THR A 80 17.71 5.85 10.37
CA THR A 80 16.29 6.25 10.35
C THR A 80 15.56 5.75 11.59
N SER A 81 15.82 4.51 12.03
CA SER A 81 15.23 3.98 13.26
C SER A 81 15.58 4.83 14.47
N VAL A 82 16.83 5.28 14.61
CA VAL A 82 17.25 6.16 15.72
C VAL A 82 16.51 7.50 15.65
N LEU A 83 16.35 8.08 14.46
CA LEU A 83 15.62 9.35 14.29
C LEU A 83 14.14 9.20 14.66
N VAL A 84 13.51 8.08 14.27
CA VAL A 84 12.11 7.76 14.60
C VAL A 84 11.94 7.54 16.10
N VAL A 85 12.81 6.77 16.75
CA VAL A 85 12.77 6.54 18.21
C VAL A 85 12.96 7.85 18.97
N ARG A 86 13.82 8.75 18.47
CA ARG A 86 14.01 10.09 19.03
C ARG A 86 12.89 11.08 18.69
N GLN A 87 11.85 10.66 17.97
CA GLN A 87 10.71 11.50 17.58
C GLN A 87 11.14 12.78 16.84
N ILE A 88 12.17 12.68 15.99
CA ILE A 88 12.65 13.82 15.19
C ILE A 88 11.65 14.07 14.05
N LYS A 89 11.17 15.31 13.94
CA LYS A 89 10.25 15.71 12.87
C LYS A 89 10.90 15.52 11.50
N GLY A 90 10.21 14.81 10.61
CA GLY A 90 10.76 14.46 9.30
C GLY A 90 11.81 13.34 9.34
N ALA A 91 11.79 12.47 10.37
CA ALA A 91 12.76 11.36 10.52
C ALA A 91 12.96 10.54 9.25
N LEU A 92 11.90 10.25 8.49
CA LEU A 92 12.01 9.51 7.22
C LEU A 92 12.78 10.31 6.16
N LEU A 93 12.48 11.61 6.01
CA LEU A 93 13.17 12.49 5.08
C LEU A 93 14.66 12.64 5.44
N TRP A 94 14.95 12.91 6.71
CA TRP A 94 16.33 12.98 7.20
C TRP A 94 17.05 11.65 7.05
N GLY A 95 16.35 10.53 7.21
CA GLY A 95 16.85 9.18 6.94
C GLY A 95 17.31 9.01 5.50
N ILE A 96 16.46 9.39 4.52
CA ILE A 96 16.79 9.35 3.10
C ILE A 96 18.00 10.25 2.80
N LEU A 97 17.97 11.51 3.24
CA LEU A 97 19.02 12.48 2.96
C LEU A 97 20.35 12.07 3.60
N GLY A 98 20.34 11.66 4.87
CA GLY A 98 21.54 11.21 5.58
C GLY A 98 22.15 9.96 4.95
N THR A 99 21.33 8.99 4.57
CA THR A 99 21.80 7.77 3.89
C THR A 99 22.36 8.10 2.50
N THR A 100 21.72 9.00 1.77
CA THR A 100 22.19 9.44 0.44
C THR A 100 23.54 10.15 0.54
N VAL A 101 23.73 11.04 1.53
CA VAL A 101 25.01 11.73 1.77
C VAL A 101 26.13 10.74 2.12
N VAL A 102 25.84 9.72 2.94
CA VAL A 102 26.80 8.65 3.23
C VAL A 102 27.10 7.83 1.97
N GLY A 103 26.10 7.58 1.13
CA GLY A 103 26.28 6.93 -0.17
C GLY A 103 27.18 7.72 -1.11
N MET A 104 27.05 9.06 -1.14
CA MET A 104 27.95 9.94 -1.89
C MET A 104 29.39 9.88 -1.35
N ALA A 105 29.55 9.93 -0.02
CA ALA A 105 30.88 9.85 0.61
C ALA A 105 31.56 8.49 0.37
N ALA A 106 30.77 7.42 0.26
CA ALA A 106 31.24 6.07 -0.07
C ALA A 106 31.48 5.85 -1.58
N GLY A 107 31.17 6.82 -2.44
CA GLY A 107 31.30 6.71 -3.90
C GLY A 107 30.25 5.80 -4.56
N LEU A 108 29.14 5.51 -3.87
CA LEU A 108 28.02 4.70 -4.38
C LEU A 108 26.94 5.54 -5.08
N VAL A 109 26.97 6.86 -4.88
CA VAL A 109 26.06 7.82 -5.48
C VAL A 109 26.87 8.90 -6.17
N ASP A 110 26.52 9.22 -7.41
CA ASP A 110 27.18 10.27 -8.16
C ASP A 110 27.01 11.64 -7.48
N LEU A 111 28.12 12.37 -7.36
CA LEU A 111 28.10 13.71 -6.78
C LEU A 111 27.41 14.70 -7.74
N PRO A 112 26.55 15.60 -7.23
CA PRO A 112 25.95 16.65 -8.05
C PRO A 112 27.02 17.57 -8.63
N THR A 113 27.14 17.62 -9.96
CA THR A 113 28.17 18.39 -10.68
C THR A 113 27.72 19.80 -11.12
N GLY A 114 26.56 20.29 -10.67
CA GLY A 114 26.13 21.68 -10.92
C GLY A 114 24.74 22.03 -10.40
N ILE A 115 24.30 23.27 -10.59
CA ILE A 115 22.97 23.77 -10.17
C ILE A 115 21.84 23.00 -10.90
N SER A 116 22.08 22.54 -12.13
CA SER A 116 21.17 21.69 -12.89
C SER A 116 20.95 20.31 -12.27
N SER A 117 21.82 19.87 -11.35
CA SER A 117 21.63 18.67 -10.55
C SER A 117 20.66 18.88 -9.37
N PHE A 118 20.27 20.12 -9.08
CA PHE A 118 19.37 20.46 -7.97
C PHE A 118 18.01 20.96 -8.46
N ILE A 119 17.97 21.77 -9.52
CA ILE A 119 16.73 22.36 -10.04
C ILE A 119 16.64 22.10 -11.54
N SER A 120 15.50 21.54 -11.97
CA SER A 120 15.15 21.42 -13.39
C SER A 120 13.72 21.89 -13.65
N THR A 121 13.38 22.08 -14.93
CA THR A 121 11.96 22.12 -15.30
C THR A 121 11.32 20.78 -14.97
N PRO A 122 10.04 20.76 -14.53
CA PRO A 122 9.31 19.53 -14.28
C PRO A 122 9.40 18.57 -15.49
N PRO A 123 9.58 17.26 -15.26
CA PRO A 123 9.56 16.28 -16.33
C PRO A 123 8.27 16.36 -17.14
N SER A 124 8.37 16.15 -18.46
CA SER A 124 7.20 16.17 -19.33
C SER A 124 6.28 14.99 -19.01
N VAL A 125 4.97 15.27 -18.90
CA VAL A 125 3.93 14.24 -18.77
C VAL A 125 3.56 13.61 -20.11
N ALA A 126 4.03 14.14 -21.24
CA ALA A 126 3.70 13.63 -22.57
C ALA A 126 3.94 12.12 -22.79
N PRO A 127 4.99 11.49 -22.22
CA PRO A 127 5.23 10.06 -22.40
C PRO A 127 4.21 9.17 -21.70
N THR A 128 3.48 9.67 -20.70
CA THR A 128 2.61 8.86 -19.83
C THR A 128 1.15 9.31 -19.85
N ALA A 129 0.89 10.59 -20.12
CA ALA A 129 -0.44 11.17 -20.15
C ALA A 129 -1.32 10.50 -21.22
N PHE A 130 -2.50 10.05 -20.80
CA PHE A 130 -3.53 9.39 -21.60
C PHE A 130 -3.08 8.11 -22.33
N LYS A 131 -1.89 7.58 -22.03
CA LYS A 131 -1.38 6.34 -22.64
C LYS A 131 -2.16 5.09 -22.28
N PHE A 132 -3.00 5.16 -21.26
CA PHE A 132 -3.97 4.09 -20.97
C PHE A 132 -4.94 3.84 -22.14
N ILE A 133 -5.20 4.82 -23.01
CA ILE A 133 -6.10 4.64 -24.18
C ILE A 133 -5.46 3.70 -25.20
N ASP A 134 -4.17 3.92 -25.49
CA ASP A 134 -3.39 3.08 -26.39
C ASP A 134 -3.21 1.69 -25.77
N GLY A 135 -2.79 1.64 -24.49
CA GLY A 135 -2.60 0.38 -23.77
C GLY A 135 -3.88 -0.46 -23.62
N PHE A 136 -5.05 0.18 -23.50
CA PHE A 136 -6.33 -0.53 -23.47
C PHE A 136 -6.63 -1.21 -24.80
N LYS A 137 -6.37 -0.54 -25.94
CA LYS A 137 -6.53 -1.14 -27.26
C LYS A 137 -5.61 -2.33 -27.45
N ASP A 138 -4.34 -2.19 -27.06
CA ASP A 138 -3.33 -3.23 -27.21
C ASP A 138 -3.60 -4.43 -26.30
N MET A 139 -4.00 -4.20 -25.05
CA MET A 139 -4.39 -5.27 -24.12
C MET A 139 -5.67 -5.98 -24.55
N PHE A 140 -6.67 -5.25 -25.02
CA PHE A 140 -7.90 -5.85 -25.50
C PHE A 140 -7.67 -6.65 -26.80
N ALA A 141 -6.81 -6.16 -27.69
CA ALA A 141 -6.45 -6.89 -28.91
C ALA A 141 -5.62 -8.16 -28.63
N SER A 142 -4.78 -8.15 -27.60
CA SER A 142 -3.90 -9.29 -27.27
C SER A 142 -4.55 -10.34 -26.37
N VAL A 143 -5.33 -9.93 -25.37
CA VAL A 143 -5.91 -10.82 -24.34
C VAL A 143 -7.42 -11.00 -24.50
N GLY A 144 -8.09 -10.16 -25.29
CA GLY A 144 -9.54 -10.24 -25.53
C GLY A 144 -10.34 -10.26 -24.23
N ILE A 145 -11.16 -11.31 -24.06
CA ILE A 145 -12.02 -11.50 -22.87
C ILE A 145 -11.18 -11.77 -21.60
N GLY A 146 -9.96 -12.30 -21.73
CA GLY A 146 -9.03 -12.53 -20.61
C GLY A 146 -8.49 -11.24 -19.97
N PHE A 147 -8.83 -10.07 -20.52
CA PHE A 147 -8.61 -8.79 -19.86
C PHE A 147 -9.55 -8.56 -18.65
N ILE A 148 -10.78 -9.10 -18.70
CA ILE A 148 -11.80 -8.91 -17.65
C ILE A 148 -11.34 -9.45 -16.28
N PRO A 149 -10.78 -10.67 -16.17
CA PRO A 149 -10.27 -11.20 -14.90
C PRO A 149 -9.11 -10.38 -14.34
N LEU A 150 -8.26 -9.82 -15.21
CA LEU A 150 -7.13 -9.00 -14.79
C LEU A 150 -7.62 -7.67 -14.20
N VAL A 151 -8.59 -7.02 -14.84
CA VAL A 151 -9.26 -5.82 -14.31
C VAL A 151 -9.94 -6.13 -12.98
N PHE A 152 -10.61 -7.27 -12.88
CA PHE A 152 -11.30 -7.70 -11.66
C PHE A 152 -10.28 -7.93 -10.54
N SER A 153 -9.22 -8.70 -10.77
CA SER A 153 -8.18 -8.97 -9.78
C SER A 153 -7.50 -7.69 -9.28
N PHE A 154 -7.03 -6.83 -10.19
CA PHE A 154 -6.43 -5.54 -9.80
C PHE A 154 -7.41 -4.62 -9.09
N GLY A 155 -8.66 -4.58 -9.55
CA GLY A 155 -9.71 -3.84 -8.87
C GLY A 155 -9.87 -4.34 -7.43
N PHE A 156 -10.05 -5.65 -7.23
CA PHE A 156 -10.25 -6.17 -5.89
C PHE A 156 -9.08 -5.86 -4.96
N VAL A 157 -7.84 -6.02 -5.42
CA VAL A 157 -6.64 -5.61 -4.66
C VAL A 157 -6.73 -4.14 -4.27
N ASP A 158 -6.99 -3.27 -5.24
CA ASP A 158 -7.11 -1.81 -5.07
C ASP A 158 -8.23 -1.44 -4.07
N LEU A 159 -9.40 -2.07 -4.18
CA LEU A 159 -10.51 -1.87 -3.26
C LEU A 159 -10.07 -2.10 -1.81
N PHE A 160 -9.44 -3.23 -1.53
CA PHE A 160 -9.04 -3.54 -0.16
C PHE A 160 -7.78 -2.83 0.30
N ASP A 161 -6.87 -2.48 -0.61
CA ASP A 161 -5.73 -1.63 -0.30
C ASP A 161 -6.21 -0.25 0.17
N SER A 162 -7.09 0.41 -0.59
CA SER A 162 -7.73 1.66 -0.15
C SER A 162 -8.41 1.49 1.19
N ILE A 163 -9.21 0.43 1.40
CA ILE A 163 -9.90 0.20 2.68
C ILE A 163 -8.89 0.00 3.82
N GLY A 164 -7.88 -0.82 3.62
CA GLY A 164 -6.85 -1.13 4.60
C GLY A 164 -6.05 0.10 4.99
N THR A 165 -5.65 0.93 4.03
CA THR A 165 -4.92 2.17 4.30
C THR A 165 -5.83 3.23 4.94
N PHE A 166 -7.07 3.40 4.46
CA PHE A 166 -8.05 4.32 5.06
C PHE A 166 -8.34 3.95 6.51
N VAL A 167 -8.64 2.68 6.79
CA VAL A 167 -8.92 2.21 8.14
C VAL A 167 -7.67 2.31 9.00
N GLY A 168 -6.49 1.97 8.47
CA GLY A 168 -5.22 2.13 9.17
C GLY A 168 -4.95 3.56 9.62
N VAL A 169 -5.06 4.52 8.70
CA VAL A 169 -4.86 5.95 8.99
C VAL A 169 -5.96 6.49 9.90
N ALA A 170 -7.23 6.16 9.65
CA ALA A 170 -8.34 6.60 10.48
C ALA A 170 -8.26 6.03 11.91
N SER A 171 -7.78 4.79 12.05
CA SER A 171 -7.54 4.12 13.33
C SER A 171 -6.47 4.84 14.15
N LYS A 172 -5.37 5.28 13.50
CA LYS A 172 -4.32 6.10 14.12
C LYS A 172 -4.79 7.52 14.44
N ALA A 173 -5.65 8.07 13.58
CA ALA A 173 -6.22 9.41 13.72
C ALA A 173 -7.34 9.50 14.77
N ASN A 174 -7.77 8.36 15.34
CA ASN A 174 -8.96 8.25 16.18
C ASN A 174 -10.23 8.83 15.49
N MET A 175 -10.40 8.49 14.21
CA MET A 175 -11.49 8.95 13.33
C MET A 175 -12.48 7.83 12.97
N LEU A 176 -12.30 6.63 13.49
CA LEU A 176 -13.26 5.53 13.34
C LEU A 176 -14.41 5.69 14.33
N ASP A 177 -15.60 5.18 13.97
CA ASP A 177 -16.72 5.08 14.91
C ASP A 177 -16.54 3.91 15.90
N GLU A 178 -17.47 3.77 16.84
CA GLU A 178 -17.46 2.73 17.88
C GLU A 178 -17.45 1.30 17.32
N ASN A 179 -17.95 1.11 16.10
CA ASN A 179 -17.98 -0.17 15.41
C ASN A 179 -16.73 -0.38 14.53
N GLY A 180 -15.78 0.56 14.57
CA GLY A 180 -14.58 0.56 13.75
C GLY A 180 -14.82 0.82 12.26
N ASN A 181 -15.95 1.44 11.91
CA ASN A 181 -16.26 1.87 10.55
C ASN A 181 -15.78 3.30 10.31
N LEU A 182 -15.56 3.61 9.04
CA LEU A 182 -15.15 4.93 8.61
C LEU A 182 -16.39 5.82 8.41
N PRO A 183 -16.57 6.89 9.20
CA PRO A 183 -17.69 7.80 8.99
C PRO A 183 -17.62 8.41 7.60
N ARG A 184 -18.76 8.43 6.89
CA ARG A 184 -18.85 8.98 5.52
C ARG A 184 -17.90 8.28 4.54
N ALA A 185 -17.71 6.97 4.68
CA ALA A 185 -16.84 6.15 3.84
C ALA A 185 -17.05 6.43 2.36
N ASN A 186 -18.29 6.56 1.90
CA ASN A 186 -18.60 6.86 0.50
C ASN A 186 -17.87 8.11 -0.04
N LYS A 187 -17.82 9.20 0.74
CA LYS A 187 -17.14 10.44 0.32
C LYS A 187 -15.62 10.27 0.22
N ALA A 188 -15.03 9.54 1.16
CA ALA A 188 -13.60 9.25 1.14
C ALA A 188 -13.23 8.35 -0.05
N LEU A 189 -14.03 7.30 -0.27
CA LEU A 189 -13.88 6.37 -1.39
C LEU A 189 -14.13 7.04 -2.75
N MET A 190 -15.01 8.04 -2.81
CA MET A 190 -15.22 8.84 -4.02
C MET A 190 -13.99 9.68 -4.36
N ALA A 191 -13.39 10.33 -3.35
CA ALA A 191 -12.16 11.10 -3.54
C ALA A 191 -11.00 10.20 -3.99
N ASP A 192 -10.88 9.01 -3.42
CA ASP A 192 -9.93 7.96 -3.81
C ASP A 192 -10.14 7.49 -5.26
N ALA A 193 -11.38 7.19 -5.67
CA ALA A 193 -11.67 6.77 -7.05
C ALA A 193 -11.37 7.88 -8.06
N ILE A 194 -11.75 9.14 -7.76
CA ILE A 194 -11.44 10.30 -8.61
C ILE A 194 -9.92 10.53 -8.67
N GLY A 195 -9.24 10.44 -7.53
CA GLY A 195 -7.78 10.55 -7.45
C GLY A 195 -7.07 9.48 -8.28
N THR A 196 -7.52 8.23 -8.18
CA THR A 196 -6.99 7.11 -8.98
C THR A 196 -7.26 7.28 -10.47
N MET A 197 -8.44 7.74 -10.88
CA MET A 197 -8.72 8.04 -12.29
C MET A 197 -7.86 9.19 -12.81
N ALA A 198 -7.74 10.28 -12.05
CA ALA A 198 -6.90 11.43 -12.44
C ALA A 198 -5.42 11.03 -12.50
N GLY A 199 -4.94 10.25 -11.54
CA GLY A 199 -3.59 9.70 -11.53
C GLY A 199 -3.33 8.78 -12.72
N ALA A 200 -4.23 7.84 -12.99
CA ALA A 200 -4.12 6.94 -14.14
C ALA A 200 -4.16 7.70 -15.48
N ALA A 201 -4.91 8.80 -15.57
CA ALA A 201 -4.90 9.66 -16.76
C ALA A 201 -3.53 10.32 -17.00
N LEU A 202 -2.75 10.57 -15.94
CA LEU A 202 -1.37 11.05 -16.03
C LEU A 202 -0.34 9.91 -16.12
N GLY A 203 -0.78 8.66 -16.08
CA GLY A 203 0.03 7.45 -16.21
C GLY A 203 0.71 7.00 -14.91
N THR A 204 0.17 7.36 -13.74
CA THR A 204 0.63 6.81 -12.45
C THR A 204 -0.11 5.53 -12.06
N SER A 205 0.39 4.86 -11.01
CA SER A 205 -0.29 3.74 -10.34
C SER A 205 -1.55 4.21 -9.61
N THR A 206 -2.24 3.28 -8.95
CA THR A 206 -3.35 3.59 -8.04
C THR A 206 -2.93 4.65 -7.03
N VAL A 207 -3.81 5.64 -6.80
CA VAL A 207 -3.62 6.69 -5.80
C VAL A 207 -4.42 6.31 -4.56
N THR A 208 -3.74 6.15 -3.43
CA THR A 208 -4.34 5.72 -2.18
C THR A 208 -3.91 6.60 -1.01
N THR A 209 -4.49 6.38 0.16
CA THR A 209 -4.11 7.12 1.38
C THR A 209 -2.80 6.59 1.93
N PHE A 210 -1.82 7.47 2.16
CA PHE A 210 -0.51 7.08 2.70
C PHE A 210 -0.55 6.93 4.22
N VAL A 211 0.03 5.86 4.76
CA VAL A 211 0.05 5.61 6.21
C VAL A 211 0.90 6.64 6.96
N GLU A 212 1.90 7.18 6.29
CA GLU A 212 2.73 8.29 6.76
C GLU A 212 1.91 9.55 7.05
N SER A 213 0.73 9.69 6.43
CA SER A 213 -0.22 10.77 6.74
C SER A 213 -0.67 10.74 8.19
N ALA A 214 -0.61 9.58 8.87
CA ALA A 214 -0.90 9.47 10.30
C ALA A 214 0.04 10.36 11.14
N ALA A 215 1.30 10.54 10.73
CA ALA A 215 2.22 11.47 11.41
C ALA A 215 1.78 12.93 11.24
N GLY A 216 1.28 13.29 10.05
CA GLY A 216 0.69 14.61 9.81
C GLY A 216 -0.57 14.85 10.66
N VAL A 217 -1.38 13.81 10.87
CA VAL A 217 -2.55 13.89 11.76
C VAL A 217 -2.14 14.00 13.22
N ALA A 218 -1.12 13.27 13.66
CA ALA A 218 -0.58 13.34 15.02
C ALA A 218 -0.04 14.74 15.36
N GLU A 219 0.53 15.44 14.38
CA GLU A 219 0.98 16.84 14.51
C GLU A 219 -0.17 17.88 14.39
N GLY A 220 -1.43 17.44 14.28
CA GLY A 220 -2.62 18.30 14.29
C GLY A 220 -3.29 18.51 12.94
N GLY A 221 -2.81 17.87 11.86
CA GLY A 221 -3.44 17.90 10.54
C GLY A 221 -4.80 17.21 10.53
N ARG A 222 -5.89 17.97 10.70
CA ARG A 222 -7.27 17.44 10.82
C ARG A 222 -8.23 17.89 9.72
N THR A 223 -7.76 18.69 8.75
CA THR A 223 -8.59 19.25 7.70
C THR A 223 -8.07 18.90 6.31
N GLY A 224 -8.96 18.91 5.31
CA GLY A 224 -8.57 18.72 3.91
C GLY A 224 -7.60 19.79 3.40
N LEU A 225 -7.51 20.96 4.05
CA LEU A 225 -6.55 22.00 3.69
C LEU A 225 -5.11 21.50 3.83
N THR A 226 -4.81 20.67 4.83
CA THR A 226 -3.50 20.03 4.99
C THR A 226 -3.15 19.18 3.78
N ALA A 227 -4.10 18.39 3.27
CA ALA A 227 -3.91 17.57 2.07
C ALA A 227 -3.72 18.43 0.81
N VAL A 228 -4.51 19.49 0.64
CA VAL A 228 -4.40 20.41 -0.51
C VAL A 228 -3.04 21.12 -0.52
N VAL A 229 -2.62 21.68 0.62
CA VAL A 229 -1.32 22.35 0.74
C VAL A 229 -0.18 21.37 0.48
N THR A 230 -0.27 20.14 1.02
CA THR A 230 0.73 19.09 0.76
C THR A 230 0.79 18.76 -0.73
N GLY A 231 -0.34 18.61 -1.41
CA GLY A 231 -0.40 18.38 -2.85
C GLY A 231 0.21 19.51 -3.68
N LEU A 232 -0.06 20.77 -3.33
CA LEU A 232 0.56 21.93 -3.97
C LEU A 232 2.08 21.97 -3.77
N LEU A 233 2.55 21.63 -2.57
CA LEU A 233 3.99 21.52 -2.29
C LEU A 233 4.63 20.36 -3.08
N PHE A 234 3.93 19.24 -3.28
CA PHE A 234 4.41 18.17 -4.16
C PHE A 234 4.49 18.61 -5.62
N ILE A 235 3.53 19.41 -6.12
CA ILE A 235 3.63 20.01 -7.46
C ILE A 235 4.85 20.93 -7.54
N ALA A 236 5.08 21.77 -6.52
CA ALA A 236 6.28 22.61 -6.45
C ALA A 236 7.57 21.77 -6.33
N SER A 237 7.52 20.58 -5.73
CA SER A 237 8.67 19.68 -5.61
C SER A 237 9.12 19.09 -6.96
N LEU A 238 8.30 19.16 -8.02
CA LEU A 238 8.69 18.71 -9.36
C LEU A 238 9.88 19.49 -9.93
N PHE A 239 10.10 20.73 -9.48
CA PHE A 239 11.29 21.50 -9.83
C PHE A 239 12.56 20.92 -9.19
N LEU A 240 12.42 20.13 -8.13
CA LEU A 240 13.48 19.40 -7.43
C LEU A 240 13.58 17.94 -7.89
N ALA A 241 12.95 17.56 -9.01
CA ALA A 241 13.00 16.19 -9.54
C ALA A 241 14.44 15.62 -9.68
N PRO A 242 15.47 16.39 -10.08
CA PRO A 242 16.84 15.88 -10.16
C PRO A 242 17.36 15.35 -8.82
N LEU A 243 16.97 15.99 -7.70
CA LEU A 243 17.32 15.50 -6.37
C LEU A 243 16.66 14.16 -6.07
N ALA A 244 15.40 13.98 -6.48
CA ALA A 244 14.69 12.72 -6.28
C ALA A 244 15.35 11.57 -7.07
N PHE A 245 15.81 11.82 -8.30
CA PHE A 245 16.48 10.81 -9.13
C PHE A 245 17.90 10.45 -8.64
N MET A 246 18.52 11.31 -7.84
CA MET A 246 19.85 11.07 -7.26
C MET A 246 19.82 10.08 -6.08
N ILE A 247 18.66 9.92 -5.45
CA ILE A 247 18.52 9.08 -4.26
C ILE A 247 18.62 7.60 -4.69
N PRO A 248 19.61 6.84 -4.18
CA PRO A 248 19.74 5.43 -4.54
C PRO A 248 18.61 4.61 -3.91
N GLY A 249 18.28 3.47 -4.54
CA GLY A 249 17.31 2.52 -3.97
C GLY A 249 17.69 2.04 -2.56
N ALA A 250 18.98 1.94 -2.25
CA ALA A 250 19.49 1.61 -0.92
C ALA A 250 19.12 2.66 0.16
N ALA A 251 18.85 3.91 -0.21
CA ALA A 251 18.44 4.96 0.71
C ALA A 251 16.92 5.01 0.92
N THR A 252 16.11 4.54 -0.04
CA THR A 252 14.65 4.49 0.07
C THR A 252 14.14 3.17 0.65
N ALA A 253 14.84 2.06 0.42
CA ALA A 253 14.49 0.74 0.94
C ALA A 253 14.29 0.69 2.47
N PRO A 254 15.14 1.35 3.30
CA PRO A 254 14.92 1.39 4.74
C PRO A 254 13.62 2.05 5.16
N ILE A 255 13.13 3.01 4.37
CA ILE A 255 11.90 3.75 4.67
C ILE A 255 10.71 2.81 4.51
N LEU A 256 10.70 1.95 3.48
CA LEU A 256 9.66 0.93 3.31
C LEU A 256 9.59 -0.03 4.50
N ILE A 257 10.75 -0.42 5.06
CA ILE A 257 10.82 -1.27 6.26
C ILE A 257 10.20 -0.55 7.47
N ILE A 258 10.54 0.72 7.70
CA ILE A 258 10.01 1.52 8.80
C ILE A 258 8.50 1.79 8.63
N VAL A 259 8.04 2.05 7.41
CA VAL A 259 6.61 2.20 7.10
C VAL A 259 5.87 0.90 7.41
N GLY A 260 6.45 -0.25 7.07
CA GLY A 260 5.95 -1.56 7.49
C GLY A 260 5.78 -1.66 9.01
N VAL A 261 6.76 -1.19 9.81
CA VAL A 261 6.63 -1.13 11.28
C VAL A 261 5.44 -0.26 11.70
N PHE A 262 5.22 0.90 11.08
CA PHE A 262 4.09 1.76 11.41
C PHE A 262 2.73 1.12 11.08
N MET A 263 2.68 0.32 10.01
CA MET A 263 1.51 -0.41 9.55
C MET A 263 1.22 -1.69 10.35
N MET A 264 2.15 -2.15 11.18
CA MET A 264 1.94 -3.32 12.04
C MET A 264 1.12 -3.00 13.30
N GLU A 265 1.08 -1.75 13.77
CA GLU A 265 0.37 -1.37 15.01
C GLU A 265 -1.11 -1.84 15.09
N PRO A 266 -1.92 -1.78 14.02
CA PRO A 266 -3.30 -2.27 14.02
C PRO A 266 -3.47 -3.73 14.44
N VAL A 267 -2.42 -4.57 14.32
CA VAL A 267 -2.44 -5.96 14.77
C VAL A 267 -2.83 -6.09 16.25
N THR A 268 -2.49 -5.09 17.06
CA THR A 268 -2.78 -5.06 18.50
C THR A 268 -4.28 -4.91 18.80
N LYS A 269 -5.08 -4.49 17.81
CA LYS A 269 -6.54 -4.36 17.92
C LYS A 269 -7.29 -5.63 17.54
N ILE A 270 -6.57 -6.69 17.16
CA ILE A 270 -7.15 -8.00 16.80
C ILE A 270 -7.19 -8.88 18.06
N ASN A 271 -8.37 -9.43 18.37
CA ASN A 271 -8.51 -10.36 19.48
C ASN A 271 -7.99 -11.76 19.11
N PHE A 272 -6.71 -12.01 19.35
CA PHE A 272 -6.09 -13.31 19.11
C PHE A 272 -6.54 -14.42 20.08
N ALA A 273 -7.27 -14.09 21.16
CA ALA A 273 -7.80 -15.09 22.07
C ALA A 273 -9.07 -15.79 21.51
N ASP A 274 -9.78 -15.14 20.58
CA ASP A 274 -10.88 -15.76 19.84
C ASP A 274 -10.38 -16.31 18.50
N TYR A 275 -10.30 -17.63 18.38
CA TYR A 275 -9.82 -18.29 17.16
C TYR A 275 -10.70 -18.06 15.92
N LEU A 276 -11.97 -17.67 16.09
CA LEU A 276 -12.83 -17.26 14.98
C LEU A 276 -12.41 -15.92 14.35
N GLU A 277 -11.62 -15.13 15.06
CA GLU A 277 -11.01 -13.89 14.59
C GLU A 277 -9.52 -14.06 14.30
N ALA A 278 -8.81 -14.79 15.16
CA ALA A 278 -7.37 -14.99 15.07
C ALA A 278 -6.95 -15.73 13.79
N ILE A 279 -7.64 -16.82 13.43
CA ILE A 279 -7.27 -17.64 12.26
C ILE A 279 -7.46 -16.84 10.96
N PRO A 280 -8.62 -16.20 10.70
CA PRO A 280 -8.78 -15.37 9.50
C PRO A 280 -7.77 -14.23 9.42
N ALA A 281 -7.55 -13.52 10.54
CA ALA A 281 -6.60 -12.42 10.59
C ALA A 281 -5.16 -12.88 10.31
N PHE A 282 -4.74 -13.99 10.92
CA PHE A 282 -3.41 -14.57 10.69
C PHE A 282 -3.22 -14.96 9.22
N LEU A 283 -4.21 -15.63 8.61
CA LEU A 283 -4.15 -15.99 7.19
C LEU A 283 -4.08 -14.76 6.30
N THR A 284 -4.85 -13.70 6.59
CA THR A 284 -4.72 -12.41 5.88
C THR A 284 -3.31 -11.86 5.95
N ILE A 285 -2.72 -11.81 7.15
CA ILE A 285 -1.41 -11.18 7.35
C ILE A 285 -0.29 -12.01 6.71
N ALA A 286 -0.30 -13.33 6.90
CA ALA A 286 0.79 -14.21 6.50
C ALA A 286 0.80 -14.50 4.99
N MET A 287 -0.38 -14.67 4.39
CA MET A 287 -0.45 -15.03 2.97
C MET A 287 0.03 -13.90 2.07
N MET A 288 -0.20 -12.61 2.40
CA MET A 288 0.24 -11.50 1.55
C MET A 288 1.75 -11.52 1.21
N PRO A 289 2.69 -11.55 2.18
CA PRO A 289 4.11 -11.65 1.87
C PRO A 289 4.50 -13.02 1.30
N PHE A 290 3.88 -14.10 1.74
CA PHE A 290 4.29 -15.46 1.34
C PHE A 290 3.82 -15.86 -0.05
N SER A 291 2.65 -15.39 -0.50
CA SER A 291 2.20 -15.54 -1.89
C SER A 291 2.67 -14.40 -2.78
N TYR A 292 3.36 -13.40 -2.21
CA TYR A 292 3.75 -12.17 -2.90
C TYR A 292 2.54 -11.45 -3.55
N SER A 293 1.36 -11.58 -2.93
CA SER A 293 0.09 -11.13 -3.49
C SER A 293 -0.84 -10.67 -2.39
N ILE A 294 -1.10 -9.36 -2.37
CA ILE A 294 -2.08 -8.74 -1.46
C ILE A 294 -3.47 -9.39 -1.66
N ALA A 295 -3.84 -9.66 -2.93
CA ALA A 295 -5.12 -10.27 -3.30
C ALA A 295 -5.35 -11.60 -2.59
N ASP A 296 -4.35 -12.48 -2.66
CA ASP A 296 -4.47 -13.84 -2.15
C ASP A 296 -4.62 -13.84 -0.63
N GLY A 297 -3.85 -13.00 0.09
CA GLY A 297 -4.01 -12.92 1.54
C GLY A 297 -5.40 -12.48 1.96
N ILE A 298 -5.98 -11.55 1.22
CA ILE A 298 -7.33 -11.05 1.46
C ILE A 298 -8.38 -12.14 1.20
N VAL A 299 -8.24 -12.85 0.07
CA VAL A 299 -9.11 -13.97 -0.31
C VAL A 299 -9.08 -15.04 0.79
N TRP A 300 -7.89 -15.54 1.15
CA TRP A 300 -7.74 -16.59 2.16
C TRP A 300 -8.28 -16.19 3.52
N GLY A 301 -8.06 -14.95 3.94
CA GLY A 301 -8.61 -14.43 5.19
C GLY A 301 -10.13 -14.38 5.21
N MET A 302 -10.75 -13.82 4.17
CA MET A 302 -12.21 -13.74 4.10
C MET A 302 -12.87 -15.10 3.99
N LEU A 303 -12.30 -16.01 3.21
CA LEU A 303 -12.80 -17.39 3.09
C LEU A 303 -12.69 -18.12 4.43
N ALA A 304 -11.59 -17.95 5.16
CA ALA A 304 -11.45 -18.51 6.50
C ALA A 304 -12.48 -17.91 7.47
N TYR A 305 -12.71 -16.60 7.43
CA TYR A 305 -13.70 -15.93 8.30
C TYR A 305 -15.12 -16.48 8.08
N THR A 306 -15.54 -16.52 6.82
CA THR A 306 -16.89 -17.00 6.44
C THR A 306 -17.02 -18.50 6.68
N GLY A 307 -16.01 -19.29 6.28
CA GLY A 307 -16.00 -20.74 6.40
C GLY A 307 -16.04 -21.19 7.86
N LEU A 308 -15.17 -20.64 8.72
CA LEU A 308 -15.14 -21.00 10.15
C LEU A 308 -16.49 -20.74 10.81
N ARG A 309 -17.06 -19.54 10.61
CA ARG A 309 -18.37 -19.22 11.19
C ARG A 309 -19.51 -20.07 10.65
N LEU A 310 -19.45 -20.46 9.38
CA LEU A 310 -20.42 -21.36 8.79
C LEU A 310 -20.33 -22.76 9.44
N PHE A 311 -19.13 -23.31 9.55
CA PHE A 311 -18.90 -24.67 10.08
C PHE A 311 -19.03 -24.76 11.61
N THR A 312 -18.87 -23.66 12.35
CA THR A 312 -19.07 -23.62 13.80
C THR A 312 -20.48 -23.19 14.21
N GLY A 313 -21.42 -23.07 13.27
CA GLY A 313 -22.82 -22.72 13.56
C GLY A 313 -23.07 -21.24 13.88
N ARG A 314 -22.08 -20.36 13.73
CA ARG A 314 -22.17 -18.90 13.95
C ARG A 314 -22.47 -18.13 12.65
N HIS A 315 -23.23 -18.76 11.76
CA HIS A 315 -23.52 -18.23 10.42
C HIS A 315 -24.24 -16.87 10.41
N LYS A 316 -24.93 -16.51 11.50
CA LYS A 316 -25.64 -15.22 11.67
C LYS A 316 -24.70 -14.02 11.91
N GLU A 317 -23.46 -14.27 12.29
CA GLU A 317 -22.45 -13.22 12.50
C GLU A 317 -21.80 -12.75 11.18
N VAL A 318 -22.02 -13.49 10.09
CA VAL A 318 -21.48 -13.18 8.77
C VAL A 318 -22.48 -12.31 8.01
N SER A 319 -22.02 -11.15 7.53
CA SER A 319 -22.83 -10.27 6.70
C SER A 319 -23.17 -10.92 5.34
N LEU A 320 -24.31 -10.55 4.75
CA LEU A 320 -24.67 -11.03 3.41
C LEU A 320 -23.59 -10.68 2.37
N THR A 321 -22.99 -9.50 2.51
CA THR A 321 -21.85 -9.05 1.71
C THR A 321 -20.69 -10.04 1.77
N MET A 322 -20.31 -10.50 2.97
CA MET A 322 -19.21 -11.47 3.14
C MET A 322 -19.51 -12.82 2.47
N TYR A 323 -20.77 -13.29 2.51
CA TYR A 323 -21.16 -14.50 1.79
C TYR A 323 -21.03 -14.34 0.27
N ILE A 324 -21.54 -13.23 -0.28
CA ILE A 324 -21.44 -12.95 -1.73
C ILE A 324 -19.98 -12.87 -2.15
N LEU A 325 -19.16 -12.14 -1.40
CA LEU A 325 -17.72 -12.01 -1.68
C LEU A 325 -17.01 -13.37 -1.59
N SER A 326 -17.31 -14.16 -0.56
CA SER A 326 -16.72 -15.49 -0.41
C SER A 326 -17.09 -16.42 -1.57
N ALA A 327 -18.34 -16.40 -2.03
CA ALA A 327 -18.77 -17.18 -3.19
C ALA A 327 -18.05 -16.72 -4.47
N LEU A 328 -17.88 -15.41 -4.66
CA LEU A 328 -17.13 -14.86 -5.79
C LEU A 328 -15.66 -15.27 -5.75
N PHE A 329 -15.02 -15.28 -4.57
CA PHE A 329 -13.62 -15.70 -4.46
C PHE A 329 -13.44 -17.20 -4.66
N ILE A 330 -14.36 -18.04 -4.21
CA ILE A 330 -14.33 -19.47 -4.52
C ILE A 330 -14.46 -19.67 -6.03
N ALA A 331 -15.40 -18.98 -6.68
CA ALA A 331 -15.56 -19.06 -8.12
C ALA A 331 -14.30 -18.59 -8.87
N TRP A 332 -13.67 -17.52 -8.38
CA TRP A 332 -12.41 -17.01 -8.93
C TRP A 332 -11.27 -18.02 -8.77
N LEU A 333 -11.07 -18.59 -7.57
CA LEU A 333 -10.03 -19.60 -7.30
C LEU A 333 -10.19 -20.89 -8.10
N ILE A 334 -11.43 -21.30 -8.40
CA ILE A 334 -11.70 -22.48 -9.23
C ILE A 334 -11.38 -22.22 -10.70
N TRP A 335 -11.49 -20.96 -11.13
CA TRP A 335 -11.36 -20.58 -12.53
C TRP A 335 -9.94 -20.11 -12.93
N SER A 336 -9.19 -19.53 -11.98
CA SER A 336 -7.79 -19.10 -12.13
C SER A 336 -6.82 -20.27 -12.14
#